data_AF-A0A6I6MKR0-F1
#
_entry.id   AF-A0A6I6MKR0-F1
#
_cell.length_a   1.000
_cell.length_b   1.000
_cell.length_c   1.000
_cell.angle_alpha   90.00
_cell.angle_beta   90.00
_cell.angle_gamma   90.00
#
_symmetry.space_group_name_H-M   'P 1'
#
loop_
_entity.id
_entity.type
_entity.pdbx_description
1 polymer ?
#
loop_
_entity_poly.entity_id
_entity_poly.type
_entity_poly.pdbx_seq_one_letter_code
_entity_poly.pdbx_strand_id
1 'polypeptide(L)'
;MRVLIAALFVALAACSPQAPAGCNLEATHAFSFGSSDAVDTITAQAIGSSCDKAIGLYVVRDAEGFAIWSWSAPLRHAFGDVFAPEDTEHTQQFLDRWVLPVLETTQAAPAWDDLVPGQTMLDQLTYEDVRARDLPMLCHFSGTARQTCVFWEPAAGGAGHFIDRAVEETNL
;
A
#
# COMPACT_ATOMS: atom_id res chain seq x y z
N MET A 1 0.60 -47.93 49.40
CA MET A 1 1.27 -48.73 48.35
C MET A 1 0.20 -49.10 47.32
N ARG A 2 0.19 -48.64 46.06
CA ARG A 2 1.26 -48.22 45.16
C ARG A 2 0.70 -47.17 44.19
N VAL A 3 1.39 -46.04 44.13
CA VAL A 3 1.44 -45.08 43.03
C VAL A 3 2.06 -45.78 41.81
N LEU A 4 1.58 -45.52 40.59
CA LEU A 4 2.34 -45.50 39.30
C LEU A 4 1.44 -45.87 38.10
N ILE A 5 0.70 -44.93 37.52
CA ILE A 5 0.45 -44.87 36.06
C ILE A 5 0.11 -43.42 35.68
N ALA A 6 1.11 -42.56 35.46
CA ALA A 6 0.91 -41.24 34.85
C ALA A 6 2.24 -40.66 34.34
N ALA A 7 2.84 -41.27 33.32
CA ALA A 7 4.00 -40.67 32.65
C ALA A 7 4.25 -41.30 31.27
N LEU A 8 3.39 -41.04 30.27
CA LEU A 8 3.78 -41.32 28.87
C LEU A 8 2.94 -40.59 27.81
N PHE A 9 2.69 -39.27 27.94
CA PHE A 9 1.99 -38.52 26.88
C PHE A 9 2.51 -37.08 26.63
N VAL A 10 3.77 -36.75 26.98
CA VAL A 10 4.30 -35.37 26.84
C VAL A 10 5.49 -35.28 25.88
N ALA A 11 5.48 -35.96 24.73
CA ALA A 11 6.63 -35.96 23.82
C ALA A 11 6.29 -35.87 22.31
N LEU A 12 5.14 -35.30 21.92
CA LEU A 12 4.77 -35.18 20.50
C LEU A 12 4.44 -33.74 20.03
N ALA A 13 4.68 -32.71 20.84
CA ALA A 13 4.28 -31.33 20.51
C ALA A 13 5.41 -30.41 19.99
N ALA A 14 6.60 -30.93 19.66
CA ALA A 14 7.78 -30.07 19.39
C ALA A 14 8.33 -30.12 17.95
N CYS A 15 7.50 -30.48 16.97
CA CYS A 15 7.87 -30.34 15.55
C CYS A 15 6.84 -29.49 14.83
N SER A 16 6.79 -28.19 15.14
CA SER A 16 6.25 -27.22 14.20
C SER A 16 7.31 -27.03 13.10
N PRO A 17 7.03 -27.36 11.83
CA PRO A 17 7.94 -27.01 10.76
C PRO A 17 8.11 -25.49 10.78
N GLN A 18 9.32 -25.03 11.11
CA GLN A 18 9.70 -23.64 10.96
C GLN A 18 9.58 -23.34 9.48
N ALA A 19 8.53 -22.61 9.09
CA ALA A 19 8.37 -22.17 7.72
C ALA A 19 9.69 -21.49 7.31
N PRO A 20 10.20 -21.74 6.10
CA PRO A 20 11.34 -21.00 5.61
C PRO A 20 11.05 -19.51 5.80
N ALA A 21 12.00 -18.76 6.36
CA ALA A 21 11.83 -17.36 6.68
C ALA A 21 11.61 -16.56 5.37
N GLY A 22 10.34 -16.40 4.99
CA GLY A 22 9.92 -15.61 3.85
C GLY A 22 9.69 -14.15 4.25
N CYS A 23 9.49 -13.30 3.25
CA CYS A 23 9.05 -11.93 3.47
C CYS A 23 7.52 -11.94 3.51
N ASN A 24 6.94 -12.02 4.71
CA ASN A 24 5.50 -11.90 4.95
C ASN A 24 5.33 -10.83 6.03
N LEU A 25 5.39 -9.58 5.59
CA LEU A 25 5.37 -8.38 6.45
C LEU A 25 4.16 -7.53 6.10
N GLU A 26 3.66 -6.79 7.08
CA GLU A 26 2.48 -5.94 6.92
C GLU A 26 2.61 -4.67 7.77
N ALA A 27 2.10 -3.56 7.26
CA ALA A 27 1.81 -2.36 8.02
C ALA A 27 0.38 -1.91 7.71
N THR A 28 -0.31 -1.33 8.69
CA THR A 28 -1.64 -0.74 8.51
C THR A 28 -1.70 0.65 9.13
N HIS A 29 -2.35 1.59 8.43
CA HIS A 29 -2.58 2.95 8.89
C HIS A 29 -4.06 3.31 8.71
N ALA A 30 -4.65 3.95 9.73
CA ALA A 30 -6.00 4.48 9.69
C ALA A 30 -5.97 5.98 9.37
N PHE A 31 -6.88 6.42 8.50
CA PHE A 31 -6.94 7.79 7.99
C PHE A 31 -8.35 8.11 7.50
N SER A 32 -8.56 9.30 6.94
CA SER A 32 -9.86 9.73 6.41
C SER A 32 -9.72 10.19 4.96
N PHE A 33 -10.44 9.53 4.04
CA PHE A 33 -10.37 9.78 2.60
C PHE A 33 -11.75 9.89 1.93
N GLY A 34 -12.63 8.92 2.17
CA GLY A 34 -13.97 8.91 1.60
C GLY A 34 -14.89 9.97 2.22
N SER A 35 -14.64 10.33 3.49
CA SER A 35 -15.27 11.45 4.20
C SER A 35 -14.46 11.85 5.43
N SER A 36 -14.74 13.02 6.02
CA SER A 36 -14.03 13.53 7.21
C SER A 36 -14.23 12.69 8.47
N ASP A 37 -15.33 11.93 8.53
CA ASP A 37 -15.70 11.11 9.70
C ASP A 37 -15.47 9.61 9.45
N ALA A 38 -15.03 9.24 8.24
CA ALA A 38 -14.69 7.86 7.90
C ALA A 38 -13.32 7.49 8.48
N VAL A 39 -13.23 6.26 9.00
CA VAL A 39 -11.98 5.62 9.42
C VAL A 39 -11.61 4.62 8.35
N ASP A 40 -11.11 5.14 7.24
CA ASP A 40 -10.57 4.35 6.14
C ASP A 40 -9.23 3.75 6.56
N THR A 41 -8.80 2.69 5.88
CA THR A 41 -7.53 2.02 6.19
C THR A 41 -6.67 1.81 4.96
N ILE A 42 -5.36 1.96 5.14
CA ILE A 42 -4.35 1.54 4.18
C ILE A 42 -3.61 0.36 4.80
N THR A 43 -3.49 -0.71 4.04
CA THR A 43 -2.63 -1.85 4.38
C THR A 43 -1.59 -2.03 3.29
N ALA A 44 -0.32 -2.04 3.68
CA ALA A 44 0.79 -2.40 2.81
C ALA A 44 1.37 -3.75 3.26
N GLN A 45 1.60 -4.65 2.32
CA GLN A 45 2.18 -5.97 2.57
C GLN A 45 3.38 -6.20 1.67
N ALA A 46 4.38 -6.90 2.19
CA ALA A 46 5.44 -7.54 1.41
C ALA A 46 5.24 -9.05 1.50
N ILE A 47 5.06 -9.72 0.36
CA ILE A 47 4.72 -11.14 0.26
C ILE A 47 5.70 -11.84 -0.69
N GLY A 48 6.48 -12.80 -0.18
CA GLY A 48 7.44 -13.53 -1.01
C GLY A 48 8.29 -14.54 -0.24
N SER A 49 9.06 -15.35 -0.99
CA SER A 49 10.01 -16.31 -0.43
C SER A 49 11.27 -15.67 0.17
N SER A 50 11.55 -14.41 -0.19
CA SER A 50 12.60 -13.54 0.35
C SER A 50 12.24 -12.07 0.07
N CYS A 51 12.79 -11.11 0.81
CA CYS A 51 12.38 -9.70 0.68
C CYS A 51 12.84 -9.06 -0.63
N ASP A 52 13.95 -9.53 -1.22
CA ASP A 52 14.42 -9.10 -2.54
C ASP A 52 13.57 -9.63 -3.72
N LYS A 53 12.65 -10.56 -3.44
CA LYS A 53 11.71 -11.19 -4.40
C LYS A 53 10.26 -11.02 -3.97
N ALA A 54 9.98 -10.12 -3.03
CA ALA A 54 8.65 -9.89 -2.53
C ALA A 54 7.81 -9.05 -3.51
N ILE A 55 6.51 -9.35 -3.54
CA ILE A 55 5.49 -8.49 -4.13
C ILE A 55 5.04 -7.52 -3.05
N GLY A 56 5.02 -6.23 -3.38
CA GLY A 56 4.37 -5.20 -2.59
C GLY A 56 2.89 -5.16 -2.96
N LEU A 57 2.01 -5.18 -1.95
CA LEU A 57 0.58 -5.00 -2.12
C LEU A 57 0.13 -3.83 -1.24
N TYR A 58 -0.36 -2.77 -1.85
CA TYR A 58 -0.92 -1.59 -1.19
C TYR A 58 -2.43 -1.58 -1.42
N VAL A 59 -3.24 -1.55 -0.36
CA VAL A 59 -4.70 -1.57 -0.49
C VAL A 59 -5.33 -0.53 0.41
N VAL A 60 -6.22 0.27 -0.17
CA VAL A 60 -7.08 1.20 0.56
C VAL A 60 -8.44 0.56 0.74
N ARG A 61 -8.98 0.61 1.96
CA ARG A 61 -10.33 0.19 2.30
C ARG A 61 -11.11 1.32 2.90
N ASP A 62 -12.41 1.33 2.60
CA ASP A 62 -13.36 2.21 3.28
C ASP A 62 -13.60 1.78 4.75
N ALA A 63 -14.39 2.57 5.48
CA ALA A 63 -14.76 2.32 6.86
C ALA A 63 -15.53 1.00 7.08
N GLU A 64 -16.20 0.48 6.05
CA GLU A 64 -16.88 -0.82 6.08
C GLU A 64 -15.92 -1.99 5.79
N GLY A 65 -14.68 -1.70 5.36
CA GLY A 65 -13.63 -2.67 5.07
C GLY A 65 -13.61 -3.17 3.61
N PHE A 66 -14.40 -2.56 2.71
CA PHE A 66 -14.35 -2.89 1.29
C PHE A 66 -13.14 -2.25 0.63
N ALA A 67 -12.46 -2.99 -0.25
CA ALA A 67 -11.32 -2.46 -0.98
C ALA A 67 -11.79 -1.48 -2.07
N ILE A 68 -11.37 -0.22 -1.96
CA ILE A 68 -11.74 0.87 -2.88
C ILE A 68 -10.59 1.24 -3.83
N TRP A 69 -9.35 0.89 -3.48
CA TRP A 69 -8.18 0.99 -4.34
C TRP A 69 -7.18 -0.11 -3.99
N SER A 70 -6.44 -0.58 -5.00
CA SER A 70 -5.25 -1.40 -4.75
C SER A 70 -4.20 -1.17 -5.81
N TRP A 71 -2.95 -1.30 -5.38
CA TRP A 71 -1.78 -1.25 -6.24
C TRP A 71 -0.83 -2.38 -5.85
N SER A 72 -0.20 -3.01 -6.83
CA SER A 72 0.79 -4.04 -6.56
C SER A 72 1.88 -4.08 -7.62
N ALA A 73 3.08 -4.43 -7.19
CA ALA A 73 4.22 -4.69 -8.07
C ALA A 73 5.26 -5.54 -7.34
N PRO A 74 6.16 -6.25 -8.05
CA PRO A 74 7.40 -6.72 -7.45
C PRO A 74 8.16 -5.53 -6.86
N LEU A 75 8.52 -5.59 -5.57
CA LEU A 75 9.16 -4.46 -4.88
C LEU A 75 10.46 -4.05 -5.58
N ARG A 76 11.25 -5.02 -6.00
CA ARG A 76 12.49 -4.79 -6.76
C ARG A 76 12.24 -4.05 -8.08
N HIS A 77 11.13 -4.32 -8.75
CA HIS A 77 10.81 -3.66 -10.02
C HIS A 77 10.39 -2.21 -9.83
N ALA A 78 9.60 -1.93 -8.80
CA ALA A 78 9.08 -0.60 -8.53
C ALA A 78 10.11 0.31 -7.83
N PHE A 79 10.80 -0.21 -6.82
CA PHE A 79 11.65 0.56 -5.90
C PHE A 79 13.15 0.27 -6.07
N GLY A 80 13.52 -0.59 -7.02
CA GLY A 80 14.91 -0.95 -7.29
C GLY A 80 15.50 -1.99 -6.34
N ASP A 81 16.81 -2.17 -6.41
CA ASP A 81 17.56 -3.19 -5.67
C ASP A 81 17.90 -2.74 -4.23
N VAL A 82 16.90 -2.28 -3.48
CA VAL A 82 17.07 -1.74 -2.11
C VAL A 82 16.75 -2.75 -0.99
N PHE A 83 16.10 -3.87 -1.34
CA PHE A 83 15.74 -4.91 -0.37
C PHE A 83 16.68 -6.11 -0.49
N ALA A 84 17.37 -6.46 0.59
CA ALA A 84 18.18 -7.68 0.65
C ALA A 84 17.31 -8.90 1.04
N PRO A 85 17.69 -10.14 0.67
CA PRO A 85 16.83 -11.32 0.80
C PRO A 85 16.25 -11.57 2.20
N GLU A 86 17.02 -11.33 3.26
CA GLU A 86 16.63 -11.60 4.66
C GLU A 86 16.40 -10.31 5.47
N ASP A 87 16.40 -9.15 4.81
CA ASP A 87 16.34 -7.84 5.48
C ASP A 87 14.90 -7.42 5.83
N THR A 88 14.30 -8.21 6.72
CA THR A 88 12.92 -8.00 7.17
C THR A 88 12.74 -6.69 7.94
N GLU A 89 13.77 -6.21 8.65
CA GLU A 89 13.71 -4.97 9.41
C GLU A 89 13.61 -3.76 8.47
N HIS A 90 14.50 -3.65 7.48
CA HIS A 90 14.43 -2.58 6.50
C HIS A 90 13.13 -2.62 5.70
N THR A 91 12.69 -3.81 5.28
CA THR A 91 11.42 -3.95 4.57
C THR A 91 10.23 -3.52 5.44
N GLN A 92 10.19 -3.88 6.72
CA GLN A 92 9.12 -3.44 7.62
C GLN A 92 9.13 -1.91 7.77
N GLN A 93 10.29 -1.30 7.99
CA GLN A 93 10.41 0.16 8.07
C GLN A 93 9.94 0.86 6.80
N PHE A 94 10.20 0.27 5.63
CA PHE A 94 9.64 0.74 4.36
C PHE A 94 8.11 0.65 4.35
N LEU A 95 7.51 -0.48 4.73
CA LEU A 95 6.06 -0.64 4.78
C LEU A 95 5.40 0.37 5.74
N ASP A 96 6.00 0.58 6.92
CA ASP A 96 5.53 1.54 7.92
C ASP A 96 5.48 2.98 7.39
N ARG A 97 6.43 3.34 6.51
CA ARG A 97 6.41 4.63 5.81
C ARG A 97 5.45 4.62 4.62
N TRP A 98 5.38 3.52 3.88
CA TRP A 98 4.59 3.43 2.66
C TRP A 98 3.09 3.58 2.91
N VAL A 99 2.61 3.12 4.07
CA VAL A 99 1.19 3.29 4.49
C VAL A 99 0.81 4.72 4.87
N LEU A 100 1.75 5.67 4.84
CA LEU A 100 1.50 7.09 5.13
C LEU A 100 1.38 7.86 3.80
N PRO A 101 0.16 8.03 3.26
CA PRO A 101 -0.05 8.72 2.00
C PRO A 101 0.12 10.23 2.17
N VAL A 102 0.29 10.92 1.04
CA VAL A 102 0.03 12.35 0.96
C VAL A 102 -1.45 12.57 0.66
N LEU A 103 -2.13 13.35 1.49
CA LEU A 103 -3.53 13.72 1.30
C LEU A 103 -3.62 15.15 0.79
N GLU A 104 -4.29 15.31 -0.35
CA GLU A 104 -4.47 16.57 -1.07
C GLU A 104 -5.89 16.60 -1.66
N THR A 105 -6.18 17.58 -2.51
CA THR A 105 -7.40 17.59 -3.33
C THR A 105 -7.04 17.58 -4.80
N THR A 106 -7.98 17.14 -5.66
CA THR A 106 -7.76 17.10 -7.10
C THR A 106 -7.46 18.47 -7.70
N GLN A 107 -7.88 19.57 -7.06
CA GLN A 107 -7.58 20.93 -7.49
C GLN A 107 -6.08 21.27 -7.41
N ALA A 108 -5.32 20.60 -6.53
CA ALA A 108 -3.87 20.79 -6.40
C ALA A 108 -3.08 20.22 -7.58
N ALA A 109 -3.70 19.39 -8.42
CA ALA A 109 -3.03 18.84 -9.60
C ALA A 109 -2.78 19.90 -10.69
N PRO A 110 -1.78 19.70 -11.56
CA PRO A 110 -1.46 20.61 -12.65
C PRO A 110 -2.67 20.85 -13.57
N ALA A 111 -2.73 21.99 -14.25
CA ALA A 111 -3.66 22.16 -15.36
C ALA A 111 -3.30 21.19 -16.50
N TRP A 112 -4.26 20.88 -17.38
CA TRP A 112 -4.05 19.94 -18.48
C TRP A 112 -2.83 20.30 -19.35
N ASP A 113 -2.65 21.58 -19.66
CA ASP A 113 -1.55 22.05 -20.52
C ASP A 113 -0.16 21.90 -19.86
N ASP A 114 -0.12 21.69 -18.55
CA ASP A 114 1.11 21.47 -17.76
C ASP A 114 1.40 19.98 -17.52
N LEU A 115 0.51 19.07 -17.97
CA LEU A 115 0.71 17.63 -17.82
C LEU A 115 1.78 17.10 -18.78
N VAL A 116 2.64 16.23 -18.26
CA VAL A 116 3.54 15.43 -19.09
C VAL A 116 2.72 14.30 -19.76
N PRO A 117 2.94 14.00 -21.05
CA PRO A 117 2.23 12.92 -21.72
C PRO A 117 2.31 11.59 -20.95
N GLY A 118 1.15 10.96 -20.75
CA GLY A 118 1.02 9.69 -20.03
C GLY A 118 0.97 9.80 -18.51
N GLN A 119 0.94 11.02 -17.94
CA GLN A 119 0.70 11.19 -16.49
C GLN A 119 -0.72 10.80 -16.07
N THR A 120 -1.69 10.90 -16.97
CA THR A 120 -3.06 10.46 -16.72
C THR A 120 -3.56 9.61 -17.87
N MET A 121 -4.49 8.71 -17.54
CA MET A 121 -5.25 7.93 -18.54
C MET A 121 -6.61 8.56 -18.86
N LEU A 122 -6.96 9.66 -18.17
CA LEU A 122 -8.19 10.40 -18.43
C LEU A 122 -8.03 11.27 -19.68
N ASP A 123 -9.12 11.48 -20.40
CA ASP A 123 -9.18 12.52 -21.42
C ASP A 123 -9.27 13.92 -20.77
N GLN A 124 -9.01 14.95 -21.56
CA GLN A 124 -8.94 16.34 -21.09
C GLN A 124 -10.22 16.79 -20.38
N LEU A 125 -11.38 16.45 -20.93
CA LEU A 125 -12.66 16.91 -20.39
C LEU A 125 -12.89 16.28 -19.01
N THR A 126 -12.67 14.97 -18.91
CA THR A 126 -12.81 14.22 -17.65
C THR A 126 -11.80 14.68 -16.61
N TYR A 127 -10.53 14.88 -17.00
CA TYR A 127 -9.48 15.34 -16.09
C TYR A 127 -9.81 16.71 -15.47
N GLU A 128 -10.16 17.70 -16.31
CA GLU A 128 -10.46 19.05 -15.82
C GLU A 128 -11.77 19.11 -15.02
N ASP A 129 -12.76 18.25 -15.33
CA ASP A 129 -13.96 18.11 -14.48
C ASP A 129 -13.60 17.60 -13.08
N VAL A 130 -12.85 16.50 -12.99
CA VAL A 130 -12.39 15.93 -11.71
C VAL A 130 -11.55 16.94 -10.93
N ARG A 131 -10.65 17.67 -11.61
CA ARG A 131 -9.83 18.74 -11.01
C ARG A 131 -10.67 19.89 -10.47
N ALA A 132 -11.67 20.34 -11.23
CA ALA A 132 -12.55 21.46 -10.84
C ALA A 132 -13.48 21.13 -9.67
N ARG A 133 -13.77 19.85 -9.44
CA ARG A 133 -14.65 19.37 -8.36
C ARG A 133 -14.00 19.32 -6.97
N ASP A 134 -12.69 19.57 -6.87
CA ASP A 134 -11.96 19.62 -5.59
C ASP A 134 -12.19 18.38 -4.71
N LEU A 135 -12.09 17.20 -5.33
CA LEU A 135 -12.34 15.92 -4.67
C LEU A 135 -11.15 15.52 -3.79
N PRO A 136 -11.36 14.75 -2.70
CA PRO A 136 -10.26 14.18 -1.93
C PRO A 136 -9.32 13.36 -2.81
N MET A 137 -8.02 13.59 -2.66
CA MET A 137 -6.96 12.91 -3.40
C MET A 137 -5.94 12.30 -2.44
N LEU A 138 -5.59 11.05 -2.68
CA LEU A 138 -4.54 10.32 -1.99
C LEU A 138 -3.42 10.02 -2.96
N CYS A 139 -2.19 10.33 -2.60
CA CYS A 139 -1.00 9.98 -3.36
C CYS A 139 -0.11 9.04 -2.54
N HIS A 140 0.23 7.88 -3.10
CA HIS A 140 1.18 6.94 -2.51
C HIS A 140 2.36 6.71 -3.45
N PHE A 141 3.52 6.35 -2.90
CA PHE A 141 4.64 5.94 -3.74
C PHE A 141 4.27 4.69 -4.55
N SER A 142 4.59 4.70 -5.84
CA SER A 142 4.41 3.56 -6.75
C SER A 142 5.74 3.16 -7.40
N GLY A 143 6.83 3.79 -7.00
CA GLY A 143 8.19 3.40 -7.33
C GLY A 143 9.21 4.43 -6.86
N THR A 144 10.47 4.22 -7.23
CA THR A 144 11.57 5.16 -7.00
C THR A 144 11.24 6.51 -7.64
N ALA A 145 11.14 7.57 -6.82
CA ALA A 145 10.80 8.93 -7.25
C ALA A 145 9.45 9.07 -7.98
N ARG A 146 8.49 8.15 -7.77
CA ARG A 146 7.17 8.17 -8.41
C ARG A 146 6.04 7.97 -7.42
N GLN A 147 4.99 8.76 -7.59
CA GLN A 147 3.73 8.61 -6.88
C GLN A 147 2.60 8.34 -7.86
N THR A 148 1.67 7.50 -7.43
CA THR A 148 0.35 7.35 -8.03
C THR A 148 -0.66 8.04 -7.13
N CYS A 149 -1.43 8.94 -7.73
CA CYS A 149 -2.50 9.68 -7.07
C CYS A 149 -3.85 9.15 -7.51
N VAL A 150 -4.73 8.95 -6.54
CA VAL A 150 -6.11 8.49 -6.74
C VAL A 150 -7.07 9.48 -6.10
N PHE A 151 -8.23 9.65 -6.70
CA PHE A 151 -9.28 10.51 -6.17
C PHE A 151 -10.47 9.68 -5.71
N TRP A 152 -11.18 10.16 -4.69
CA TRP A 152 -12.44 9.57 -4.26
C TRP A 152 -13.61 10.13 -5.08
N GLU A 153 -14.42 9.25 -5.66
CA GLU A 153 -15.66 9.62 -6.38
C GLU A 153 -16.88 9.14 -5.58
N PRO A 154 -17.54 10.03 -4.80
CA PRO A 154 -18.69 9.68 -3.99
C PRO A 154 -19.84 9.08 -4.81
N ALA A 155 -20.04 9.52 -6.05
CA ALA A 155 -21.13 9.02 -6.89
C ALA A 155 -20.90 7.57 -7.35
N ALA A 156 -19.64 7.14 -7.44
CA ALA A 156 -19.25 5.79 -7.81
C ALA A 156 -19.03 4.89 -6.58
N GLY A 157 -18.88 5.48 -5.39
CA GLY A 157 -18.55 4.75 -4.16
C GLY A 157 -17.16 4.10 -4.23
N GLY A 158 -16.21 4.73 -4.91
CA GLY A 158 -14.89 4.14 -5.15
C GLY A 158 -13.82 5.17 -5.48
N ALA A 159 -12.57 4.70 -5.51
CA ALA A 159 -11.43 5.53 -5.90
C ALA A 159 -11.02 5.25 -7.35
N GLY A 160 -10.64 6.31 -8.06
CA GLY A 160 -10.13 6.25 -9.43
C GLY A 160 -8.68 6.71 -9.54
N HIS A 161 -7.91 6.13 -10.45
CA HIS A 161 -6.61 6.69 -10.84
C HIS A 161 -6.80 8.11 -11.37
N PHE A 162 -5.99 9.05 -10.88
CA PHE A 162 -6.01 10.42 -11.35
C PHE A 162 -4.77 10.75 -12.18
N ILE A 163 -3.61 10.73 -11.53
CA ILE A 163 -2.33 11.07 -12.13
C ILE A 163 -1.20 10.24 -11.52
N ASP A 164 -0.17 9.99 -12.32
CA ASP A 164 1.15 9.62 -11.85
C ASP A 164 2.07 10.83 -11.92
N ARG A 165 2.81 11.10 -10.85
CA ARG A 165 3.74 12.25 -10.78
C ARG A 165 5.13 11.82 -10.33
N ALA A 166 6.13 12.56 -10.82
CA ALA A 166 7.48 12.47 -10.28
C ALA A 166 7.52 13.21 -8.95
N VAL A 167 8.36 12.73 -8.02
CA VAL A 167 8.62 13.39 -6.74
C VAL A 167 10.11 13.40 -6.46
N GLU A 168 10.61 14.48 -5.86
CA GLU A 168 12.01 14.54 -5.44
C GLU A 168 12.27 13.50 -4.34
N GLU A 169 13.34 12.73 -4.48
CA GLU A 169 13.81 11.76 -3.49
C GLU A 169 14.37 12.49 -2.26
N THR A 170 13.50 13.08 -1.44
CA THR A 170 13.94 13.67 -0.17
C THR A 170 13.63 12.81 1.04
N ASN A 171 12.77 11.78 0.93
CA ASN A 171 12.37 10.97 2.09
C ASN A 171 11.92 9.53 1.72
N LEU A 172 12.81 8.68 1.22
CA LEU A 172 12.60 7.22 1.23
C LEU A 172 13.44 6.56 2.32
#